data_AF-C7NLZ6-F1
#
_entry.id   AF-C7NLZ6-F1
#
_cell.length_a   1.000
_cell.length_b   1.000
_cell.length_c   1.000
_cell.angle_alpha   90.00
_cell.angle_beta   90.00
_cell.angle_gamma   90.00
#
_symmetry.space_group_name_H-M   'P 1'
#
loop_
_entity.id
_entity.type
_entity.pdbx_description
1 polymer ?
#
loop_
_entity_poly.entity_id
_entity_poly.type
_entity_poly.pdbx_seq_one_letter_code
_entity_poly.pdbx_strand_id
1 'polypeptide(L)'
;MAKDKTVAPLEVELDEVGLSVLGWEIKNPRARLVTTRYSDSAFHEISTSMELNFHPDDWDVRHHGGSDYLPELVCQIRSRSSGPLSPYSWAASIFKSKALRSPKLVSKTSRLWDAVEPHDPDDIYVWIGAHDWTECPSEPSPSAAWRETECMLVDTRQLQGIGCRVGQIAAHLTNDTLAVTLRMTHPLGGIEDLMKAGHDHESWAVDLDAPAQEQEEFDAPGPNVIIQVFDETGFLLDSHERQMIGYITVGAGGNVPTRPPSSLTVSTFDLDDLPGTVDRVVVRLEDPT
;
A
#
# COMPACT_ATOMS: atom_id res chain seq x y z
N MET A 1 -23.40 -30.62 -14.80
CA MET A 1 -23.15 -29.43 -15.63
C MET A 1 -21.69 -29.42 -16.04
N ALA A 2 -21.38 -29.10 -17.29
CA ALA A 2 -20.00 -29.03 -17.77
C ALA A 2 -19.33 -27.77 -17.18
N LYS A 3 -18.23 -27.97 -16.48
CA LYS A 3 -17.36 -26.90 -15.98
C LYS A 3 -16.47 -26.47 -17.13
N ASP A 4 -16.78 -25.33 -17.74
CA ASP A 4 -15.84 -24.71 -18.69
C ASP A 4 -14.77 -23.99 -17.89
N LYS A 5 -13.52 -24.42 -18.05
CA LYS A 5 -12.36 -23.86 -17.35
C LYS A 5 -11.37 -23.39 -18.38
N THR A 6 -11.11 -22.09 -18.39
CA THR A 6 -10.08 -21.47 -19.22
C THR A 6 -8.91 -21.02 -18.35
N VAL A 7 -7.72 -21.01 -18.93
CA VAL A 7 -6.50 -20.52 -18.30
C VAL A 7 -5.78 -19.65 -19.31
N ALA A 8 -5.60 -18.39 -18.98
CA ALA A 8 -4.90 -17.42 -19.83
C ALA A 8 -3.64 -16.91 -19.11
N PRO A 9 -2.51 -16.74 -19.80
CA PRO A 9 -1.36 -16.04 -19.23
C PRO A 9 -1.72 -14.57 -18.99
N LEU A 10 -1.13 -13.98 -17.95
CA LEU A 10 -1.19 -12.54 -17.70
C LEU A 10 0.20 -11.94 -17.80
N GLU A 11 0.25 -10.66 -18.20
CA GLU A 11 1.48 -9.87 -18.07
C GLU A 11 1.82 -9.67 -16.59
N VAL A 12 3.13 -9.65 -16.30
CA VAL A 12 3.64 -9.26 -14.99
C VAL A 12 4.55 -8.05 -15.16
N GLU A 13 4.20 -6.96 -14.48
CA GLU A 13 4.98 -5.74 -14.41
C GLU A 13 5.73 -5.69 -13.07
N LEU A 14 7.00 -5.33 -13.09
CA LEU A 14 7.83 -5.19 -11.90
C LEU A 14 8.15 -3.71 -11.66
N ASP A 15 7.94 -3.22 -10.44
CA ASP A 15 8.55 -1.97 -9.97
C ASP A 15 10.02 -2.25 -9.62
N GLU A 16 10.86 -2.38 -10.64
CA GLU A 16 12.28 -2.73 -10.47
C GLU A 16 13.01 -1.77 -9.53
N VAL A 17 12.65 -0.48 -9.56
CA VAL A 17 13.23 0.54 -8.69
C VAL A 17 12.81 0.31 -7.24
N GLY A 18 11.50 0.19 -6.97
CA GLY A 18 10.99 -0.05 -5.61
C GLY A 18 11.49 -1.38 -5.02
N LEU A 19 11.59 -2.43 -5.85
CA LEU A 19 12.13 -3.72 -5.45
C LEU A 19 13.63 -3.62 -5.12
N SER A 20 14.44 -3.07 -6.04
CA SER A 20 15.89 -3.01 -5.86
C SER A 20 16.30 -2.18 -4.65
N VAL A 21 15.61 -1.07 -4.39
CA VAL A 21 15.85 -0.20 -3.23
C VAL A 21 15.58 -0.90 -1.89
N LEU A 22 14.76 -1.94 -1.91
CA LEU A 22 14.42 -2.75 -0.75
C LEU A 22 15.10 -4.12 -0.79
N GLY A 23 16.15 -4.27 -1.62
CA GLY A 23 16.94 -5.48 -1.73
C GLY A 23 16.24 -6.67 -2.40
N TRP A 24 15.11 -6.44 -3.09
CA TRP A 24 14.40 -7.49 -3.80
C TRP A 24 14.84 -7.60 -5.26
N GLU A 25 15.10 -8.84 -5.69
CA GLU A 25 15.23 -9.21 -7.09
C GLU A 25 14.25 -10.35 -7.39
N ILE A 26 13.40 -10.15 -8.41
CA ILE A 26 12.40 -11.13 -8.83
C ILE A 26 12.81 -11.73 -10.17
N LYS A 27 12.88 -13.06 -10.22
CA LYS A 27 13.22 -13.82 -11.43
C LYS A 27 12.03 -14.66 -11.90
N ASN A 28 11.97 -14.83 -13.21
CA ASN A 28 10.98 -15.67 -13.90
C ASN A 28 9.53 -15.43 -13.45
N PRO A 29 9.05 -14.18 -13.30
CA PRO A 29 7.68 -13.95 -12.87
C PRO A 29 6.69 -14.46 -13.93
N ARG A 30 5.67 -15.17 -13.46
CA ARG A 30 4.57 -15.69 -14.26
C ARG A 30 3.26 -15.47 -13.51
N ALA A 31 2.24 -15.05 -14.23
CA ALA A 31 0.87 -14.98 -13.73
C ALA A 31 -0.10 -15.64 -14.73
N ARG A 32 -1.20 -16.17 -14.21
CA ARG A 32 -2.28 -16.76 -15.00
C ARG A 32 -3.64 -16.39 -14.41
N LEU A 33 -4.58 -16.00 -15.26
CA LEU A 33 -5.99 -15.91 -14.93
C LEU A 33 -6.63 -17.28 -15.18
N VAL A 34 -7.20 -17.86 -14.14
CA VAL A 34 -8.01 -19.07 -14.22
C VAL A 34 -9.45 -18.64 -14.16
N THR A 35 -10.23 -18.95 -15.21
CA THR A 35 -11.67 -18.67 -15.23
C THR A 35 -12.43 -19.97 -15.20
N THR A 36 -13.38 -20.10 -14.28
CA THR A 36 -14.33 -21.19 -14.23
C THR A 36 -15.74 -20.65 -14.44
N ARG A 37 -16.46 -21.13 -15.46
CA ARG A 37 -17.85 -20.74 -15.70
C ARG A 37 -18.84 -21.75 -15.12
N TYR A 38 -19.87 -21.24 -14.45
CA TYR A 38 -21.02 -22.00 -13.97
C TYR A 38 -22.30 -21.30 -14.45
N SER A 39 -23.01 -21.89 -15.41
CA SER A 39 -24.25 -21.33 -15.97
C SER A 39 -24.08 -19.85 -16.36
N ASP A 40 -24.55 -18.94 -15.51
CA ASP A 40 -24.62 -17.49 -15.75
C ASP A 40 -23.57 -16.69 -14.93
N SER A 41 -22.53 -17.34 -14.41
CA SER A 41 -21.48 -16.68 -13.64
C SER A 41 -20.09 -17.17 -14.01
N ALA A 42 -19.15 -16.25 -14.02
CA ALA A 42 -17.73 -16.53 -14.13
C ALA A 42 -17.09 -16.41 -12.75
N PHE A 43 -16.14 -17.28 -12.46
CA PHE A 43 -15.32 -17.18 -11.27
C PHE A 43 -13.87 -17.17 -11.68
N HIS A 44 -13.09 -16.30 -11.07
CA HIS A 44 -11.72 -16.02 -11.43
C HIS A 44 -10.78 -16.27 -10.26
N GLU A 45 -9.58 -16.75 -10.58
CA GLU A 45 -8.44 -16.81 -9.67
C GLU A 45 -7.21 -16.35 -10.45
N ILE A 46 -6.30 -15.64 -9.78
CA ILE A 46 -4.97 -15.36 -10.29
C ILE A 46 -3.96 -16.22 -9.55
N SER A 47 -3.25 -17.04 -10.32
CA SER A 47 -2.09 -17.79 -9.85
C SER A 47 -0.81 -17.10 -10.29
N THR A 48 0.07 -16.79 -9.34
CA THR A 48 1.39 -16.23 -9.57
C THR A 48 2.48 -17.23 -9.18
N SER A 49 3.59 -17.21 -9.92
CA SER A 49 4.78 -18.01 -9.64
C SER A 49 6.02 -17.19 -9.98
N MET A 50 7.00 -17.17 -9.08
CA MET A 50 8.22 -16.38 -9.26
C MET A 50 9.35 -16.88 -8.34
N GLU A 51 10.58 -16.57 -8.71
CA GLU A 51 11.76 -16.78 -7.87
C GLU A 51 12.11 -15.45 -7.16
N LEU A 52 12.21 -15.50 -5.84
CA LEU A 52 12.54 -14.36 -5.01
C LEU A 52 13.98 -14.46 -4.52
N ASN A 53 14.78 -13.43 -4.77
CA ASN A 53 16.11 -13.26 -4.20
C ASN A 53 16.12 -11.99 -3.35
N PHE A 54 16.75 -12.08 -2.19
CA PHE A 54 16.91 -10.93 -1.31
C PHE A 54 18.40 -10.64 -1.12
N HIS A 55 18.77 -9.39 -1.37
CA HIS A 55 20.12 -8.86 -1.28
C HIS A 55 20.16 -7.90 -0.08
N PRO A 56 20.61 -8.36 1.10
CA PRO A 56 20.56 -7.55 2.32
C PRO A 56 21.45 -6.30 2.26
N ASP A 57 22.50 -6.33 1.44
CA ASP A 57 23.43 -5.21 1.26
C ASP A 57 22.78 -4.04 0.48
N ASP A 58 21.72 -4.33 -0.28
CA ASP A 58 20.95 -3.34 -1.04
C ASP A 58 19.80 -2.73 -0.20
N TRP A 59 19.51 -3.31 0.97
CA TRP A 59 18.53 -2.78 1.94
C TRP A 59 19.25 -2.05 3.07
N ASP A 60 19.88 -0.93 2.70
CA ASP A 60 20.81 -0.15 3.51
C ASP A 60 20.12 0.62 4.66
N VAL A 61 18.91 1.12 4.43
CA VAL A 61 18.10 1.82 5.43
C VAL A 61 16.87 0.98 5.79
N ARG A 62 16.82 0.59 7.07
CA ARG A 62 15.66 -0.07 7.68
C ARG A 62 14.93 0.96 8.51
N HIS A 63 13.71 1.28 8.12
CA HIS A 63 12.87 2.15 8.92
C HIS A 63 12.19 1.31 10.02
N HIS A 64 12.36 1.73 11.28
CA HIS A 64 11.92 0.96 12.44
C HIS A 64 10.40 0.81 12.48
N GLY A 65 9.99 -0.45 12.58
CA GLY A 65 8.61 -0.91 12.77
C GLY A 65 8.57 -2.25 13.50
N GLY A 66 9.57 -2.53 14.35
CA GLY A 66 9.54 -3.66 15.29
C GLY A 66 9.62 -5.05 14.66
N SER A 67 10.23 -5.22 13.49
CA SER A 67 10.21 -6.52 12.82
C SER A 67 11.61 -6.92 12.32
N ASP A 68 12.09 -8.09 12.76
CA ASP A 68 13.22 -8.80 12.13
C ASP A 68 12.90 -9.23 10.68
N TYR A 69 11.75 -8.82 10.10
CA TYR A 69 11.25 -9.29 8.83
C TYR A 69 11.77 -8.45 7.67
N LEU A 70 11.92 -9.10 6.53
CA LEU A 70 12.21 -8.48 5.24
C LEU A 70 11.03 -7.59 4.80
N PRO A 71 11.30 -6.54 4.00
CA PRO A 71 10.25 -5.68 3.47
C PRO A 71 9.23 -6.49 2.68
N GLU A 72 7.94 -6.19 2.87
CA GLU A 72 6.85 -6.97 2.28
C GLU A 72 6.79 -6.75 0.76
N LEU A 73 6.74 -7.86 0.02
CA LEU A 73 6.44 -7.84 -1.41
C LEU A 73 4.94 -7.70 -1.62
N VAL A 74 4.53 -6.67 -2.33
CA VAL A 74 3.14 -6.43 -2.72
C VAL A 74 2.93 -6.91 -4.13
N CYS A 75 1.92 -7.76 -4.31
CA CYS A 75 1.38 -8.08 -5.61
C CYS A 75 0.00 -7.47 -5.73
N GLN A 76 -0.22 -6.72 -6.80
CA GLN A 76 -1.47 -6.04 -7.13
C GLN A 76 -2.02 -6.55 -8.45
N ILE A 77 -3.31 -6.88 -8.49
CA ILE A 77 -4.02 -7.10 -9.76
C ILE A 77 -4.40 -5.73 -10.32
N ARG A 78 -4.01 -5.46 -11.58
CA ARG A 78 -4.24 -4.20 -12.26
C ARG A 78 -4.99 -4.33 -13.57
N SER A 79 -5.59 -3.23 -14.02
CA SER A 79 -6.30 -3.14 -15.30
C SER A 79 -5.75 -2.01 -16.14
N ARG A 80 -5.66 -2.25 -17.45
CA ARG A 80 -5.18 -1.26 -18.42
C ARG A 80 -6.21 -0.16 -18.64
N SER A 81 -7.48 -0.54 -18.71
CA SER A 81 -8.59 0.40 -18.89
C SER A 81 -8.86 1.25 -17.65
N SER A 82 -8.53 0.74 -16.46
CA SER A 82 -8.81 1.42 -15.18
C SER A 82 -7.59 2.13 -14.56
N GLY A 83 -6.41 2.02 -15.17
CA GLY A 83 -5.20 2.69 -14.72
C GLY A 83 -4.37 1.94 -13.64
N PRO A 84 -3.31 2.60 -13.12
CA PRO A 84 -2.29 1.95 -12.30
C PRO A 84 -2.76 1.60 -10.87
N LEU A 85 -3.73 2.32 -10.33
CA LEU A 85 -4.45 1.89 -9.13
C LEU A 85 -5.77 1.31 -9.59
N SER A 86 -5.74 0.01 -9.82
CA SER A 86 -6.87 -0.68 -10.39
C SER A 86 -7.96 -0.98 -9.37
N PRO A 87 -9.25 -0.93 -9.76
CA PRO A 87 -10.36 -1.38 -8.94
C PRO A 87 -10.27 -2.88 -8.59
N TYR A 88 -9.46 -3.63 -9.33
CA TYR A 88 -9.20 -5.05 -9.09
C TYR A 88 -8.16 -5.31 -8.01
N SER A 89 -7.69 -4.30 -7.26
CA SER A 89 -6.46 -4.39 -6.47
C SER A 89 -6.54 -5.37 -5.29
N TRP A 90 -6.41 -6.67 -5.56
CA TRP A 90 -5.89 -7.61 -4.56
C TRP A 90 -4.46 -7.19 -4.29
N ALA A 91 -4.23 -6.47 -3.20
CA ALA A 91 -2.90 -6.13 -2.72
C ALA A 91 -2.52 -7.15 -1.65
N ALA A 92 -1.78 -8.20 -2.04
CA ALA A 92 -1.29 -9.15 -1.06
C ALA A 92 0.18 -8.97 -0.78
N SER A 93 0.48 -8.96 0.52
CA SER A 93 1.78 -9.30 1.04
C SER A 93 2.07 -10.78 0.74
N ILE A 94 2.95 -11.02 -0.23
CA ILE A 94 3.30 -12.39 -0.66
C ILE A 94 4.29 -13.04 0.31
N PHE A 95 5.10 -12.23 1.00
CA PHE A 95 6.27 -12.72 1.71
C PHE A 95 6.56 -11.95 3.01
N LYS A 96 6.37 -12.63 4.14
CA LYS A 96 6.87 -12.21 5.46
C LYS A 96 7.87 -13.24 5.94
N SER A 97 9.15 -12.90 6.02
CA SER A 97 10.20 -13.78 6.59
C SER A 97 11.27 -12.96 7.29
N LYS A 98 11.93 -13.54 8.30
CA LYS A 98 13.02 -12.89 9.02
C LYS A 98 14.37 -12.84 8.28
N ALA A 99 14.52 -13.67 7.25
CA ALA A 99 15.67 -13.68 6.35
C ALA A 99 15.42 -14.61 5.16
N LEU A 100 16.09 -14.35 4.05
CA LEU A 100 16.29 -15.32 2.96
C LEU A 100 17.79 -15.56 2.84
N ARG A 101 18.21 -16.81 3.02
CA ARG A 101 19.63 -17.21 2.83
C ARG A 101 19.91 -17.69 1.40
N SER A 102 18.86 -17.89 0.61
CA SER A 102 18.93 -18.42 -0.75
C SER A 102 17.70 -17.98 -1.55
N PRO A 103 17.79 -17.99 -2.89
CA PRO A 103 16.65 -17.89 -3.78
C PRO A 103 15.49 -18.79 -3.34
N LYS A 104 14.25 -18.28 -3.41
CA LYS A 104 13.05 -19.04 -3.06
C LYS A 104 12.03 -18.99 -4.19
N LEU A 105 11.64 -20.16 -4.68
CA LEU A 105 10.48 -20.28 -5.56
C LEU A 105 9.20 -20.14 -4.73
N VAL A 106 8.35 -19.19 -5.13
CA VAL A 106 7.05 -18.94 -4.49
C VAL A 106 5.95 -19.09 -5.52
N SER A 107 4.86 -19.72 -5.10
CA SER A 107 3.61 -19.80 -5.83
C SER A 107 2.47 -19.40 -4.92
N LYS A 108 1.62 -18.49 -5.38
CA LYS A 108 0.45 -18.00 -4.67
C LYS A 108 -0.73 -18.00 -5.61
N THR A 109 -1.89 -18.37 -5.09
CA THR A 109 -3.17 -18.17 -5.78
C THR A 109 -3.98 -17.21 -4.93
N SER A 110 -4.59 -16.23 -5.59
CA SER A 110 -5.56 -15.35 -4.97
C SER A 110 -6.75 -16.14 -4.42
N ARG A 111 -7.65 -15.46 -3.73
CA ARG A 111 -9.00 -16.01 -3.52
C ARG A 111 -9.74 -16.10 -4.86
N LEU A 112 -10.75 -16.96 -4.87
CA LEU A 112 -11.75 -17.02 -5.92
C LEU A 112 -12.65 -15.78 -5.82
N TRP A 113 -12.90 -15.12 -6.94
CA TRP A 113 -13.87 -14.03 -7.02
C TRP A 113 -14.87 -14.26 -8.13
N ASP A 114 -16.10 -13.77 -7.95
CA ASP A 114 -17.15 -13.82 -8.95
C ASP A 114 -17.04 -12.66 -9.95
N ALA A 115 -17.56 -12.87 -11.15
CA ALA A 115 -17.78 -11.84 -12.14
C ALA A 115 -19.02 -12.21 -12.96
N VAL A 116 -19.86 -11.22 -13.26
CA VAL A 116 -21.06 -11.42 -14.09
C VAL A 116 -20.64 -11.88 -15.49
N GLU A 117 -19.66 -11.19 -16.06
CA GLU A 117 -19.01 -11.58 -17.30
C GLU A 117 -17.53 -11.88 -17.06
N PRO A 118 -16.96 -12.86 -17.76
CA PRO A 118 -15.53 -13.13 -17.71
C PRO A 118 -14.71 -11.90 -18.09
N HIS A 119 -13.76 -11.51 -17.25
CA HIS A 119 -12.81 -10.46 -17.60
C HIS A 119 -11.92 -10.86 -18.79
N ASP A 120 -11.59 -9.86 -19.60
CA ASP A 120 -10.59 -9.99 -20.66
C ASP A 120 -9.19 -10.13 -20.05
N PRO A 121 -8.49 -11.27 -20.27
CA PRO A 121 -7.12 -11.43 -19.80
C PRO A 121 -6.14 -10.36 -20.30
N ASP A 122 -6.40 -9.73 -21.45
CA ASP A 122 -5.52 -8.71 -22.02
C ASP A 122 -5.65 -7.34 -21.32
N ASP A 123 -6.79 -7.10 -20.65
CA ASP A 123 -7.00 -5.91 -19.81
C ASP A 123 -6.35 -6.08 -18.43
N ILE A 124 -6.16 -7.31 -17.95
CA ILE A 124 -5.62 -7.59 -16.62
C ILE A 124 -4.11 -7.81 -16.67
N TYR A 125 -3.39 -7.25 -15.71
CA TYR A 125 -1.98 -7.56 -15.47
C TYR A 125 -1.68 -7.63 -13.98
N VAL A 126 -0.58 -8.26 -13.62
CA VAL A 126 -0.11 -8.33 -12.23
C VAL A 126 1.07 -7.38 -12.07
N TRP A 127 0.94 -6.41 -11.17
CA TRP A 127 2.06 -5.56 -10.77
C TRP A 127 2.68 -6.08 -9.48
N ILE A 128 4.00 -6.09 -9.41
CA ILE A 128 4.75 -6.52 -8.22
C ILE A 128 5.74 -5.41 -7.83
N GLY A 129 5.68 -5.02 -6.57
CA GLY A 129 6.61 -4.04 -5.99
C GLY A 129 6.85 -4.29 -4.51
N ALA A 130 7.52 -3.35 -3.87
CA ALA A 130 7.77 -3.35 -2.44
C ALA A 130 7.65 -1.93 -1.89
N HIS A 131 7.28 -1.83 -0.62
CA HIS A 131 7.23 -0.57 0.12
C HIS A 131 7.86 -0.78 1.49
N ASP A 132 8.36 0.29 2.09
CA ASP A 132 8.89 0.25 3.46
C ASP A 132 7.78 -0.12 4.45
N TRP A 133 6.56 0.39 4.19
CA TRP A 133 5.38 0.03 4.95
C TRP A 133 4.19 -0.31 4.06
N THR A 134 3.53 -1.41 4.40
CA THR A 134 2.35 -1.88 3.68
C THR A 134 1.25 -2.18 4.68
N GLU A 135 0.14 -1.48 4.57
CA GLU A 135 -1.08 -1.79 5.32
C GLU A 135 -2.19 -2.04 4.31
N CYS A 136 -2.20 -3.25 3.78
CA CYS A 136 -3.18 -3.70 2.80
C CYS A 136 -3.97 -4.85 3.41
N PRO A 137 -5.30 -4.89 3.25
CA PRO A 137 -6.07 -6.07 3.59
C PRO A 137 -5.59 -7.20 2.68
N SER A 138 -5.56 -8.43 3.19
CA SER A 138 -5.05 -9.58 2.43
C SER A 138 -5.96 -10.00 1.26
N GLU A 139 -7.14 -9.40 1.13
CA GLU A 139 -8.32 -9.99 0.46
C GLU A 139 -9.26 -9.03 -0.30
N PRO A 140 -8.85 -7.89 -0.90
CA PRO A 140 -9.73 -7.21 -1.86
C PRO A 140 -10.10 -8.20 -2.97
N SER A 141 -11.39 -8.41 -3.16
CA SER A 141 -11.93 -9.31 -4.17
C SER A 141 -12.26 -8.49 -5.42
N PRO A 142 -11.74 -8.80 -6.62
CA PRO A 142 -12.00 -8.04 -7.84
C PRO A 142 -13.46 -8.07 -8.37
N SER A 143 -14.47 -8.32 -7.52
CA SER A 143 -15.62 -9.17 -7.88
C SER A 143 -16.95 -8.50 -8.19
N ALA A 144 -17.13 -7.21 -7.94
CA ALA A 144 -18.32 -6.50 -8.38
C ALA A 144 -17.99 -5.49 -9.47
N ALA A 145 -18.99 -5.05 -10.23
CA ALA A 145 -18.84 -3.85 -11.04
C ALA A 145 -18.43 -2.70 -10.10
N TRP A 146 -17.19 -2.24 -10.22
CA TRP A 146 -16.70 -1.14 -9.39
C TRP A 146 -17.00 0.19 -10.07
N ARG A 147 -17.24 1.22 -9.27
CA ARG A 147 -17.23 2.62 -9.74
C ARG A 147 -16.20 3.41 -8.97
N GLU A 148 -15.48 4.27 -9.67
CA GLU A 148 -14.69 5.32 -9.03
C GLU A 148 -15.63 6.25 -8.27
N THR A 149 -15.19 6.68 -7.10
CA THR A 149 -15.84 7.75 -6.34
C THR A 149 -14.87 8.92 -6.20
N GLU A 150 -15.41 10.13 -6.09
CA GLU A 150 -14.57 11.32 -5.93
C GLU A 150 -13.69 11.16 -4.68
N CYS A 151 -12.39 11.40 -4.84
CA CYS A 151 -11.44 11.33 -3.75
C CYS A 151 -10.60 12.60 -3.71
N MET A 152 -10.74 13.35 -2.62
CA MET A 152 -10.03 14.62 -2.42
C MET A 152 -8.92 14.45 -1.39
N LEU A 153 -7.75 15.03 -1.67
CA LEU A 153 -6.67 15.14 -0.71
C LEU A 153 -6.69 16.53 -0.06
N VAL A 154 -6.72 16.56 1.27
CA VAL A 154 -6.59 17.78 2.06
C VAL A 154 -5.36 17.65 2.95
N ASP A 155 -4.34 18.46 2.69
CA ASP A 155 -3.14 18.49 3.51
C ASP A 155 -3.23 19.66 4.51
N THR A 156 -3.40 19.34 5.79
CA THR A 156 -3.53 20.33 6.88
C THR A 156 -2.28 20.43 7.75
N ARG A 157 -1.23 19.68 7.41
CA ARG A 157 0.02 19.63 8.18
C ARG A 157 0.71 20.97 8.24
N GLN A 158 1.29 21.25 9.40
CA GLN A 158 2.04 22.46 9.69
C GLN A 158 3.48 22.15 10.11
N LEU A 159 3.74 20.96 10.68
CA LEU A 159 5.07 20.58 11.13
C LEU A 159 6.04 20.56 9.97
N GLN A 160 7.11 21.32 10.11
CA GLN A 160 8.23 21.31 9.19
C GLN A 160 9.09 20.08 9.46
N GLY A 161 9.81 19.58 8.46
CA GLY A 161 10.72 18.44 8.64
C GLY A 161 10.07 17.06 8.50
N ILE A 162 8.76 16.89 8.75
CA ILE A 162 8.04 15.63 8.48
C ILE A 162 7.19 15.80 7.21
N GLY A 163 7.74 15.37 6.08
CA GLY A 163 7.07 15.43 4.80
C GLY A 163 6.26 14.18 4.46
N CYS A 164 5.26 14.35 3.61
CA CYS A 164 4.54 13.27 2.96
C CYS A 164 4.08 13.77 1.60
N ARG A 165 4.31 12.97 0.59
CA ARG A 165 3.85 13.22 -0.77
C ARG A 165 2.98 12.05 -1.18
N VAL A 166 1.71 12.34 -1.44
CA VAL A 166 0.77 11.37 -2.02
C VAL A 166 1.05 11.29 -3.51
N GLY A 167 1.64 10.18 -3.93
CA GLY A 167 1.93 9.94 -5.34
C GLY A 167 0.67 9.50 -6.09
N GLN A 168 -0.19 8.72 -5.43
CA GLN A 168 -1.45 8.23 -5.99
C GLN A 168 -2.49 8.04 -4.89
N ILE A 169 -3.74 8.35 -5.22
CA ILE A 169 -4.92 8.17 -4.38
C ILE A 169 -6.07 7.69 -5.26
N ALA A 170 -6.81 6.69 -4.80
CA ALA A 170 -7.99 6.21 -5.50
C ALA A 170 -9.02 5.71 -4.50
N ALA A 171 -10.30 5.90 -4.82
CA ALA A 171 -11.41 5.39 -4.04
C ALA A 171 -12.37 4.65 -4.98
N HIS A 172 -12.67 3.40 -4.64
CA HIS A 172 -13.47 2.50 -5.47
C HIS A 172 -14.60 1.90 -4.65
N LEU A 173 -15.80 1.87 -5.24
CA LEU A 173 -17.01 1.29 -4.63
C LEU A 173 -17.42 0.01 -5.36
N THR A 174 -17.68 -1.07 -4.62
CA THR A 174 -18.54 -2.20 -5.05
C THR A 174 -19.98 -1.98 -4.59
N ASN A 175 -20.77 -3.03 -4.80
CA ASN A 175 -22.06 -3.24 -4.15
C ASN A 175 -21.98 -3.22 -2.61
N ASP A 176 -20.86 -3.63 -2.01
CA ASP A 176 -20.74 -3.88 -0.56
C ASP A 176 -19.55 -3.19 0.13
N THR A 177 -18.57 -2.68 -0.62
CA THR A 177 -17.31 -2.20 -0.05
C THR A 177 -16.87 -0.89 -0.70
N LEU A 178 -16.39 0.05 0.11
CA LEU A 178 -15.55 1.16 -0.34
C LEU A 178 -14.09 0.82 -0.03
N ALA A 179 -13.22 0.85 -1.04
CA ALA A 179 -11.77 0.70 -0.88
C ALA A 179 -11.06 2.00 -1.24
N VAL A 180 -10.26 2.53 -0.30
CA VAL A 180 -9.45 3.74 -0.49
C VAL A 180 -7.97 3.34 -0.47
N THR A 181 -7.30 3.52 -1.60
CA THR A 181 -5.88 3.19 -1.78
C THR A 181 -5.04 4.45 -1.81
N LEU A 182 -3.95 4.46 -1.06
CA LEU A 182 -2.99 5.56 -0.99
C LEU A 182 -1.58 5.02 -1.20
N ARG A 183 -0.84 5.62 -2.14
CA ARG A 183 0.60 5.42 -2.30
C ARG A 183 1.31 6.71 -1.91
N MET A 184 2.21 6.62 -0.94
CA MET A 184 2.87 7.79 -0.35
C MET A 184 4.39 7.61 -0.30
N THR A 185 5.09 8.74 -0.25
CA THR A 185 6.51 8.82 0.10
C THR A 185 6.69 9.82 1.23
N HIS A 186 7.64 9.57 2.13
CA HIS A 186 7.77 10.28 3.39
C HIS A 186 9.14 10.95 3.51
N PRO A 187 9.37 12.05 2.77
CA PRO A 187 10.64 12.76 2.86
C PRO A 187 10.78 13.46 4.20
N LEU A 188 11.97 13.39 4.77
CA LEU A 188 12.34 14.18 5.94
C LEU A 188 13.10 15.45 5.53
N GLY A 189 12.91 16.51 6.30
CA GLY A 189 13.74 17.71 6.27
C GLY A 189 15.08 17.48 6.98
N GLY A 190 15.87 18.55 7.16
CA GLY A 190 17.15 18.45 7.86
C GLY A 190 16.98 18.24 9.36
N ILE A 191 18.06 17.88 10.06
CA ILE A 191 18.03 17.68 11.52
C ILE A 191 17.49 18.91 12.27
N GLU A 192 17.78 20.13 11.83
CA GLU A 192 17.24 21.34 12.46
C GLU A 192 15.70 21.42 12.35
N ASP A 193 15.13 21.03 11.21
CA ASP A 193 13.69 20.98 11.02
C ASP A 193 13.04 19.89 11.90
N LEU A 194 13.71 18.74 12.01
CA LEU A 194 13.25 17.60 12.82
C LEU A 194 13.31 17.94 14.32
N MET A 195 14.40 18.53 14.80
CA MET A 195 14.52 18.98 16.20
C MET A 195 13.45 20.02 16.54
N LYS A 196 13.18 20.96 15.61
CA LYS A 196 12.12 21.94 15.79
C LYS A 196 10.75 21.28 15.87
N ALA A 197 10.43 20.37 14.95
CA ALA A 197 9.18 19.64 15.01
C ALA A 197 9.06 18.74 16.25
N GLY A 198 10.17 18.20 16.77
CA GLY A 198 10.23 17.51 18.07
C GLY A 198 9.89 18.42 19.24
N HIS A 199 10.43 19.65 19.26
CA HIS A 199 10.07 20.64 20.29
C HIS A 199 8.59 21.05 20.22
N ASP A 200 8.07 21.22 19.01
CA ASP A 200 6.67 21.59 18.77
C ASP A 200 5.71 20.40 19.07
N HIS A 201 6.24 19.19 19.31
CA HIS A 201 5.48 17.95 19.43
C HIS A 201 5.98 17.05 20.58
N GLU A 202 5.42 17.24 21.79
CA GLU A 202 5.89 16.69 23.07
C GLU A 202 6.01 15.15 23.15
N SER A 203 5.40 14.38 22.23
CA SER A 203 5.40 12.92 22.23
C SER A 203 6.55 12.28 21.43
N TRP A 204 7.43 13.07 20.82
CA TRP A 204 8.51 12.55 19.98
C TRP A 204 9.76 12.16 20.80
N ALA A 205 10.25 10.93 20.61
CA ALA A 205 11.48 10.40 21.20
C ALA A 205 12.78 11.00 20.59
N VAL A 206 12.90 12.33 20.57
CA VAL A 206 14.12 13.07 20.26
C VAL A 206 14.71 13.62 21.56
N ASP A 207 16.04 13.54 21.73
CA ASP A 207 16.71 14.18 22.86
C ASP A 207 16.81 15.68 22.60
N LEU A 208 15.78 16.42 23.00
CA LEU A 208 15.68 17.86 22.78
C LEU A 208 16.76 18.69 23.51
N ASP A 209 17.49 18.09 24.45
CA ASP A 209 18.57 18.75 25.18
C ASP A 209 19.95 18.54 24.51
N ALA A 210 20.08 17.56 23.63
CA ALA A 210 21.33 17.27 22.92
C ALA A 210 21.49 18.13 21.64
N PRO A 211 22.70 18.65 21.34
CA PRO A 211 22.99 19.27 20.05
C PRO A 211 22.69 18.33 18.88
N ALA A 212 22.32 18.88 17.71
CA ALA A 212 21.99 18.10 16.52
C ALA A 212 23.05 17.05 16.13
N GLN A 213 24.34 17.36 16.33
CA GLN A 213 25.46 16.48 16.01
C GLN A 213 25.68 15.35 17.02
N GLU A 214 25.09 15.47 18.21
CA GLU A 214 25.20 14.52 19.33
C GLU A 214 23.94 13.65 19.48
N GLN A 215 22.94 13.86 18.63
CA GLN A 215 21.73 13.03 18.61
C GLN A 215 22.08 11.56 18.37
N GLU A 216 21.57 10.69 19.23
CA GLU A 216 21.56 9.25 18.96
C GLU A 216 20.61 8.94 17.79
N GLU A 217 20.56 7.67 17.37
CA GLU A 217 19.53 7.24 16.42
C GLU A 217 18.15 7.44 17.04
N PHE A 218 17.23 8.04 16.28
CA PHE A 218 15.85 8.25 16.72
C PHE A 218 14.87 8.05 15.57
N ASP A 219 13.60 7.96 15.93
CA ASP A 219 12.52 7.57 15.03
C ASP A 219 11.56 8.73 14.82
N ALA A 220 11.45 9.24 13.60
CA ALA A 220 10.53 10.31 13.23
C ALA A 220 9.13 9.74 12.90
N PRO A 221 8.03 10.26 13.47
CA PRO A 221 6.70 9.77 13.15
C PRO A 221 6.31 10.15 11.72
N GLY A 222 5.54 9.29 11.05
CA GLY A 222 4.83 9.64 9.82
C GLY A 222 3.63 10.56 10.11
N PRO A 223 2.99 11.15 9.08
CA PRO A 223 1.77 11.91 9.26
C PRO A 223 0.61 11.01 9.70
N ASN A 224 -0.40 11.61 10.32
CA ASN A 224 -1.69 10.98 10.50
C ASN A 224 -2.47 11.02 9.18
N VAL A 225 -3.11 9.90 8.83
CA VAL A 225 -3.97 9.80 7.66
C VAL A 225 -5.39 9.55 8.12
N ILE A 226 -6.28 10.51 7.88
CA ILE A 226 -7.70 10.40 8.20
C ILE A 226 -8.47 10.25 6.91
N ILE A 227 -9.28 9.19 6.81
CA ILE A 227 -10.12 8.91 5.66
C ILE A 227 -11.56 9.13 6.08
N GLN A 228 -12.19 10.15 5.49
CA GLN A 228 -13.55 10.58 5.80
C GLN A 228 -14.46 10.27 4.62
N VAL A 229 -15.59 9.63 4.88
CA VAL A 229 -16.57 9.22 3.85
C VAL A 229 -17.82 10.07 3.97
N PHE A 230 -18.28 10.67 2.88
CA PHE A 230 -19.43 11.59 2.87
C PHE A 230 -20.51 11.16 1.90
N ASP A 231 -21.75 11.56 2.21
CA ASP A 231 -22.88 11.52 1.27
C ASP A 231 -23.01 12.81 0.44
N GLU A 232 -23.99 12.84 -0.47
CA GLU A 232 -24.26 13.95 -1.38
C GLU A 232 -24.65 15.26 -0.67
N THR A 233 -25.12 15.17 0.59
CA THR A 233 -25.48 16.33 1.41
C THR A 233 -24.27 16.90 2.16
N GLY A 234 -23.14 16.20 2.13
CA GLY A 234 -21.96 16.51 2.92
C GLY A 234 -22.02 16.00 4.36
N PHE A 235 -22.94 15.09 4.68
CA PHE A 235 -22.97 14.41 5.98
C PHE A 235 -21.82 13.40 6.06
N LEU A 236 -21.11 13.38 7.18
CA LEU A 236 -20.02 12.44 7.44
C LEU A 236 -20.63 11.07 7.79
N LEU A 237 -20.46 10.10 6.89
CA LEU A 237 -20.95 8.72 7.07
C LEU A 237 -20.06 7.94 8.02
N ASP A 238 -18.73 8.03 7.84
CA ASP A 238 -17.74 7.36 8.67
C ASP A 238 -16.37 8.05 8.56
N SER A 239 -15.49 7.79 9.52
CA SER A 239 -14.13 8.31 9.58
C SER A 239 -13.17 7.28 10.16
N HIS A 240 -12.15 6.92 9.39
CA HIS A 240 -11.05 6.08 9.85
C HIS A 240 -9.79 6.92 10.01
N GLU A 241 -9.31 7.02 11.25
CA GLU A 241 -7.97 7.54 11.54
C GLU A 241 -6.96 6.39 11.51
N ARG A 242 -5.89 6.59 10.76
CA ARG A 242 -4.76 5.67 10.68
C ARG A 242 -3.51 6.43 11.10
N GLN A 243 -2.97 6.05 12.25
CA GLN A 243 -1.58 6.32 12.56
C GLN A 243 -0.74 5.40 11.69
N MET A 244 0.16 5.98 10.89
CA MET A 244 1.09 5.16 10.12
C MET A 244 1.96 4.35 11.08
N ILE A 245 1.97 3.02 10.91
CA ILE A 245 2.67 2.05 11.77
C ILE A 245 4.20 2.26 11.76
N GLY A 246 4.72 2.99 10.78
CA GLY A 246 6.15 3.15 10.54
C GLY A 246 6.73 4.45 11.09
N TYR A 247 7.87 4.34 11.77
CA TYR A 247 8.73 5.47 12.08
C TYR A 247 9.88 5.54 11.07
N ILE A 248 10.22 6.76 10.64
CA ILE A 248 11.36 7.02 9.78
C ILE A 248 12.60 7.12 10.67
N THR A 249 13.46 6.11 10.61
CA THR A 249 14.71 6.12 11.37
C THR A 249 15.69 7.18 10.85
N VAL A 250 16.14 8.04 11.76
CA VAL A 250 17.16 9.06 11.56
C VAL A 250 18.43 8.57 12.23
N GLY A 251 19.51 8.44 11.45
CA GLY A 251 20.78 7.96 11.97
C GLY A 251 21.44 8.95 12.93
N ALA A 252 22.36 8.45 13.76
CA ALA A 252 23.12 9.26 14.71
C ALA A 252 23.73 10.53 14.07
N GLY A 253 23.74 11.63 14.82
CA GLY A 253 24.14 12.96 14.34
C GLY A 253 23.12 13.62 13.40
N GLY A 254 21.87 13.12 13.38
CA GLY A 254 20.80 13.66 12.53
C GLY A 254 20.92 13.29 11.06
N ASN A 255 21.54 12.15 10.76
CA ASN A 255 21.74 11.69 9.39
C ASN A 255 20.42 11.15 8.82
N VAL A 256 19.76 12.00 8.04
CA VAL A 256 18.49 11.68 7.39
C VAL A 256 18.71 10.69 6.23
N PRO A 257 17.84 9.69 6.06
CA PRO A 257 17.88 8.77 4.93
C PRO A 257 17.95 9.49 3.58
N THR A 258 18.86 9.03 2.71
CA THR A 258 19.03 9.59 1.35
C THR A 258 17.81 9.34 0.47
N ARG A 259 17.09 8.23 0.73
CA ARG A 259 15.81 7.90 0.11
C ARG A 259 14.66 8.18 1.09
N PRO A 260 13.56 8.79 0.63
CA PRO A 260 12.35 8.84 1.43
C PRO A 260 11.74 7.43 1.51
N PRO A 261 11.33 6.94 2.69
CA PRO A 261 10.53 5.73 2.76
C PRO A 261 9.23 5.87 1.98
N SER A 262 8.72 4.74 1.51
CA SER A 262 7.47 4.66 0.77
C SER A 262 6.44 3.80 1.51
N SER A 263 5.17 4.13 1.34
CA SER A 263 4.09 3.29 1.83
C SER A 263 2.99 3.06 0.81
N LEU A 264 2.30 1.93 1.01
CA LEU A 264 1.04 1.60 0.37
C LEU A 264 0.03 1.23 1.45
N THR A 265 -1.06 1.99 1.51
CA THR A 265 -2.15 1.75 2.46
C THR A 265 -3.44 1.56 1.69
N VAL A 266 -4.23 0.58 2.09
CA VAL A 266 -5.58 0.34 1.58
C VAL A 266 -6.52 0.24 2.77
N SER A 267 -7.49 1.13 2.84
CA SER A 267 -8.55 1.09 3.85
C SER A 267 -9.86 0.68 3.21
N THR A 268 -10.60 -0.19 3.89
CA THR A 268 -11.90 -0.70 3.44
C THR A 268 -13.00 -0.30 4.41
N PHE A 269 -14.18 0.02 3.88
CA PHE A 269 -15.40 0.27 4.62
C PHE A 269 -16.49 -0.66 4.09
N ASP A 270 -17.22 -1.30 4.99
CA ASP A 270 -18.43 -2.05 4.63
C ASP A 270 -19.56 -1.04 4.40
N LEU A 271 -20.19 -1.09 3.22
CA LEU A 271 -21.25 -0.15 2.87
C LEU A 271 -22.53 -0.39 3.66
N ASP A 272 -22.76 -1.61 4.15
CA ASP A 272 -23.93 -1.94 4.98
C ASP A 272 -23.83 -1.33 6.39
N ASP A 273 -22.60 -1.01 6.84
CA ASP A 273 -22.35 -0.36 8.14
C ASP A 273 -22.52 1.17 8.07
N LEU A 274 -22.59 1.76 6.87
CA LEU A 274 -22.70 3.21 6.70
C LEU A 274 -24.15 3.71 6.88
N PRO A 275 -24.37 4.85 7.54
CA PRO A 275 -25.70 5.41 7.75
C PRO A 275 -26.32 6.07 6.50
N GLY A 276 -25.75 5.85 5.31
CA GLY A 276 -26.13 6.50 4.06
C GLY A 276 -25.31 6.03 2.86
N THR A 277 -25.51 6.67 1.71
CA THR A 277 -24.83 6.29 0.45
C THR A 277 -23.59 7.15 0.22
N VAL A 278 -22.47 6.51 -0.13
CA VAL A 278 -21.22 7.19 -0.44
C VAL A 278 -21.33 8.02 -1.72
N ASP A 279 -20.97 9.30 -1.60
CA ASP A 279 -20.83 10.26 -2.70
C ASP A 279 -19.35 10.62 -2.93
N ARG A 280 -18.59 10.88 -1.86
CA ARG A 280 -17.17 11.25 -1.95
C ARG A 280 -16.36 10.82 -0.74
N VAL A 281 -15.05 10.77 -0.94
CA VAL A 281 -14.04 10.49 0.09
C VAL A 281 -13.11 11.69 0.23
N VAL A 282 -12.77 12.04 1.46
CA VAL A 282 -11.72 13.02 1.78
C VAL A 282 -10.62 12.30 2.54
N VAL A 283 -9.42 12.28 1.97
CA VAL A 283 -8.22 11.91 2.68
C VAL A 283 -7.59 13.18 3.23
N ARG A 284 -7.45 13.23 4.55
CA ARG A 284 -6.79 14.33 5.25
C ARG A 284 -5.45 13.87 5.77
N LEU A 285 -4.42 14.66 5.51
CA LEU A 285 -3.12 14.52 6.15
C LEU A 285 -3.05 15.52 7.30
N GLU A 286 -2.78 15.00 8.49
CA GLU A 286 -2.58 15.80 9.70
C GLU A 286 -1.18 15.56 10.25
N ASP A 287 -0.73 16.51 11.06
CA ASP A 287 0.50 16.32 11.80
C ASP A 287 0.31 15.08 12.70
N PRO A 288 1.40 14.34 13.00
CA PRO A 288 1.35 13.30 14.03
C PRO A 288 0.75 13.84 15.34
N THR A 289 0.33 12.93 16.22
CA THR A 289 -0.23 13.20 17.56
C THR A 289 0.64 12.54 18.62
#